data_AF-A0A349K9N2-F1
#
_entry.id   AF-A0A349K9N2-F1
#
_cell.length_a   1.000
_cell.length_b   1.000
_cell.length_c   1.000
_cell.angle_alpha   90.00
_cell.angle_beta   90.00
_cell.angle_gamma   90.00
#
_symmetry.space_group_name_H-M   'P 1'
#
loop_
_entity.id
_entity.type
_entity.pdbx_description
1 polymer ?
#
loop_
_entity_poly.entity_id
_entity_poly.type
_entity_poly.pdbx_seq_one_letter_code
_entity_poly.pdbx_strand_id
1 'polypeptide(L)' 'MFFELREYRCPNGQRNNWVKFMEEEIIPFQVSKGMVILGSFTGQEEDDLYIWIRRFE' A
#
# COMPACT_ATOMS: atom_id res chain seq x y z
N MET A 1 18.49 2.42 -9.32
CA MET A 1 17.45 2.49 -8.28
C MET A 1 16.16 3.00 -8.89
N PHE A 2 15.20 2.09 -9.05
CA PHE A 2 13.87 2.38 -9.58
C PHE A 2 12.85 2.38 -8.46
N PHE A 3 11.83 3.21 -8.59
CA PHE A 3 10.70 3.27 -7.65
C PHE A 3 9.42 2.98 -8.41
N GLU A 4 8.51 2.27 -7.76
CA GLU A 4 7.14 2.09 -8.26
C GLU A 4 6.19 2.74 -7.26
N LEU A 5 5.44 3.73 -7.74
CA LEU A 5 4.29 4.30 -7.08
C LEU A 5 3.05 3.52 -7.52
N ARG A 6 2.22 3.10 -6.58
CA ARG A 6 0.98 2.38 -6.86
C ARG A 6 -0.17 3.07 -6.18
N GLU A 7 -1.23 3.29 -6.94
CA GLU A 7 -2.45 3.95 -6.51
C GLU A 7 -3.63 3.02 -6.73
N TYR A 8 -4.41 2.80 -5.67
CA TYR A 8 -5.60 1.95 -5.69
C TYR A 8 -6.84 2.75 -5.29
N ARG A 9 -7.96 2.42 -5.93
CA ARG A 9 -9.29 2.84 -5.52
C ARG A 9 -9.97 1.69 -4.80
N CYS A 10 -10.35 1.93 -3.56
CA CYS A 10 -10.99 0.96 -2.66
C CYS A 10 -12.50 1.24 -2.59
N PRO A 11 -13.33 0.60 -3.44
CA PRO A 11 -14.76 0.89 -3.50
C PRO A 11 -15.49 0.46 -2.23
N ASN A 12 -16.74 0.92 -2.07
CA ASN A 12 -17.68 0.48 -1.02
C ASN A 12 -17.17 0.71 0.41
N GLY A 13 -16.42 1.80 0.64
CA GLY A 13 -15.88 2.14 1.97
C GLY A 13 -14.85 1.15 2.51
N GLN A 14 -14.28 0.29 1.65
CA GLN A 14 -13.37 -0.78 2.07
C GLN A 14 -11.94 -0.30 2.31
N ARG A 15 -11.62 0.99 2.15
CA ARG A 15 -10.25 1.51 2.30
C ARG A 15 -9.63 1.13 3.65
N ASN A 16 -10.35 1.28 4.76
CA ASN A 16 -9.80 0.96 6.08
C ASN A 16 -9.55 -0.55 6.27
N ASN A 17 -10.42 -1.40 5.74
CA ASN A 17 -10.22 -2.85 5.74
C ASN A 17 -9.01 -3.23 4.86
N TRP A 18 -8.84 -2.55 3.72
CA TRP A 18 -7.71 -2.73 2.84
C TRP A 18 -6.39 -2.28 3.49
N VAL A 19 -6.38 -1.13 4.18
CA VAL A 19 -5.22 -0.64 4.94
C VAL A 19 -4.81 -1.68 5.99
N LYS A 20 -5.78 -2.15 6.80
CA LYS A 20 -5.53 -3.16 7.82
C LYS A 20 -4.92 -4.43 7.21
N PHE A 21 -5.48 -4.94 6.12
CA PHE A 21 -4.96 -6.13 5.45
C PHE A 21 -3.57 -5.91 4.82
N MET A 22 -3.32 -4.72 4.27
CA MET A 22 -2.00 -4.35 3.76
C MET A 22 -0.94 -4.36 4.86
N GLU A 23 -1.24 -3.76 6.02
CA GLU A 23 -0.32 -3.61 7.14
C GLU A 23 -0.08 -4.91 7.91
N GLU A 24 -1.13 -5.69 8.15
CA GLU A 24 -1.05 -6.90 8.98
C GLU A 24 -0.58 -8.14 8.20
N GLU A 25 -0.87 -8.22 6.89
CA GLU A 25 -0.66 -9.44 6.10
C GLU A 25 0.22 -9.22 4.86
N ILE A 26 -0.18 -8.31 3.95
CA ILE A 26 0.45 -8.21 2.62
C ILE A 26 1.87 -7.65 2.69
N ILE A 27 2.07 -6.49 3.34
CA ILE A 27 3.39 -5.85 3.46
C ILE A 27 4.37 -6.78 4.20
N PRO A 28 4.01 -7.35 5.38
CA PRO A 28 4.88 -8.32 6.06
C PRO A 28 5.25 -9.51 5.17
N PHE A 29 4.30 -10.08 4.44
CA PHE A 29 4.57 -11.16 3.51
C PHE A 29 5.54 -10.72 2.38
N GLN A 30 5.30 -9.58 1.74
CA GLN A 30 6.16 -9.09 0.66
C GLN A 30 7.58 -8.77 1.14
N VAL A 31 7.71 -8.13 2.31
CA VAL A 31 9.00 -7.87 2.95
C VAL A 31 9.71 -9.18 3.27
N SER A 32 9.00 -10.21 3.74
CA SER A 32 9.56 -11.55 3.96
C SER A 32 10.09 -12.21 2.68
N LYS A 33 9.64 -11.75 1.50
CA LYS A 33 10.12 -12.18 0.18
C LYS A 33 11.19 -11.26 -0.42
N GLY A 34 11.69 -10.30 0.36
CA GLY A 34 12.79 -9.41 -0.04
C GLY A 34 12.35 -8.12 -0.75
N MET A 35 11.06 -7.81 -0.77
CA MET A 35 10.60 -6.52 -1.30
C MET A 35 10.90 -5.39 -0.32
N VAL A 36 11.34 -4.23 -0.83
CA VAL A 36 11.57 -3.03 -0.01
C VAL A 36 10.41 -2.06 -0.17
N ILE A 37 9.56 -2.01 0.85
CA ILE A 37 8.42 -1.08 0.93
C ILE A 37 8.88 0.19 1.66
N LEU A 38 8.66 1.34 1.03
CA LEU A 38 9.08 2.64 1.58
C LEU A 38 7.97 3.32 2.38
N GLY A 39 6.72 2.98 2.11
CA GLY A 39 5.57 3.48 2.86
C GLY A 39 4.25 3.23 2.15
N SER A 40 3.18 3.35 2.92
CA SER A 40 1.80 3.40 2.45
C SER A 40 1.07 4.60 3.03
N PHE A 41 0.10 5.12 2.28
CA PHE A 41 -0.62 6.36 2.56
C PHE A 41 -2.09 6.21 2.16
N THR A 42 -2.93 7.06 2.75
CA THR A 42 -4.34 7.21 2.37
C THR A 42 -4.60 8.65 1.95
N GLY A 43 -5.55 8.87 1.04
CA GLY A 43 -5.95 10.22 0.64
C GLY A 43 -6.63 10.97 1.80
N GLN A 44 -6.26 12.22 2.04
CA GLN A 44 -6.91 13.04 3.09
C GLN A 44 -8.31 13.48 2.69
N GLU A 45 -8.52 13.78 1.40
CA GLU A 45 -9.80 14.23 0.84
C GLU A 45 -10.53 13.13 0.06
N GLU A 46 -9.86 12.00 -0.17
CA GLU A 46 -10.35 10.89 -1.00
C GLU A 46 -10.44 9.61 -0.17
N ASP A 47 -11.66 9.31 0.30
CA ASP A 47 -11.95 8.21 1.22
C ASP A 47 -11.77 6.81 0.62
N ASP A 48 -11.54 6.72 -0.70
CA ASP A 48 -11.28 5.47 -1.42
C ASP A 48 -9.82 5.32 -1.87
N LEU A 49 -8.97 6.34 -1.70
CA LEU A 49 -7.61 6.33 -2.23
C LEU A 49 -6.62 5.69 -1.25
N TYR A 50 -5.92 4.67 -1.73
CA TYR A 50 -4.77 4.05 -1.04
C TYR A 50 -3.54 4.09 -1.96
N ILE A 51 -2.42 4.53 -1.42
CA ILE A 51 -1.17 4.69 -2.17
C ILE A 51 -0.05 3.94 -1.44
N TRP A 52 0.86 3.31 -2.17
CA TRP A 52 2.08 2.77 -1.58
C TRP A 52 3.25 2.81 -2.55
N ILE A 53 4.46 2.80 -1.98
CA ILE A 53 5.71 2.97 -2.72
C ILE A 53 6.65 1.82 -2.38
N ARG A 54 7.26 1.23 -3.41
CA ARG A 54 8.38 0.28 -3.27
C ARG A 54 9.57 0.70 -4.11
N ARG A 55 10.76 0.22 -3.75
CA ARG A 55 11.98 0.38 -4.56
C ARG A 55 12.54 -0.95 -5.03
N PHE A 56 13.29 -0.88 -6.12
CA PHE A 56 14.08 -1.95 -6.69
C PHE A 56 15.56 -1.57 -6.63
N GLU A 57 16.41 -2.55 -6.40
CA GLU A 57 17.87 -2.39 -6.49
C GLU A 57 18.30 -2.26 -7.96
#